data_AF-A0AAU5BMQ1-F1
#
_entry.id   AF-A0AAU5BMQ1-F1
#
_cell.length_a   1.000
_cell.length_b   1.000
_cell.length_c   1.000
_cell.angle_alpha   90.00
_cell.angle_beta   90.00
_cell.angle_gamma   90.00
#
_symmetry.space_group_name_H-M   'P 1'
#
loop_
_entity.id
_entity.type
_entity.pdbx_description
1 polymer ?
#
loop_
_entity_poly.entity_id
_entity_poly.type
_entity_poly.pdbx_seq_one_letter_code
_entity_poly.pdbx_strand_id
1 'polypeptide(L)'
;MGGELLEAAQAGPDDVVLVWEGRDVMAVRLPQLSESLDHVLSAMERTYGSPLSGLDRRAKQSVVRTLEARGAFAVRHGVETVASALGVSRFTVYNYINYANEQRAREAGGG
;
A
#
# COMPACT_ATOMS: atom_id res chain seq x y z
N MET A 1 4.45 -1.67 9.79
CA MET A 1 5.03 -0.36 10.15
C MET A 1 6.46 -0.63 10.57
N GLY A 2 7.44 -0.10 9.83
CA GLY A 2 8.86 -0.41 10.00
C GLY A 2 9.70 0.80 9.60
N GLY A 3 9.75 1.79 10.49
CA GLY A 3 10.68 2.91 10.34
C GLY A 3 12.08 2.49 10.78
N GLU A 4 13.10 3.09 10.17
CA GLU A 4 14.49 2.94 10.59
C GLU A 4 14.86 4.06 11.57
N LEU A 5 15.64 3.71 12.59
CA LEU A 5 16.11 4.64 13.60
C LEU A 5 17.53 5.09 13.26
N LEU A 6 17.74 6.40 13.23
CA LEU A 6 18.97 7.03 12.77
C LEU A 6 19.49 8.00 13.84
N GLU A 7 20.80 8.26 13.81
CA GLU A 7 21.39 9.38 14.54
C GLU A 7 20.83 10.71 14.00
N ALA A 8 20.57 11.68 14.88
CA ALA A 8 19.99 12.96 14.47
C ALA A 8 20.82 13.69 13.40
N ALA A 9 22.16 13.57 13.45
CA ALA A 9 23.07 14.17 12.49
C ALA A 9 22.95 13.58 11.06
N GLN A 10 22.29 12.44 10.89
CA GLN A 10 22.11 11.75 9.62
C GLN A 10 20.72 11.99 9.01
N ALA A 11 19.90 12.84 9.64
CA ALA A 11 18.54 13.12 9.19
C ALA A 11 18.55 13.76 7.79
N GLY A 12 17.80 13.13 6.88
CA GLY A 12 17.43 13.66 5.59
C GLY A 12 16.17 14.53 5.67
N PRO A 13 15.79 15.19 4.55
CA PRO A 13 14.66 16.13 4.51
C PRO A 13 13.30 15.49 4.78
N ASP A 14 13.16 14.18 4.58
CA ASP A 14 11.92 13.43 4.79
C ASP A 14 11.89 12.66 6.13
N ASP A 15 12.96 12.78 6.94
CA ASP A 15 13.07 12.10 8.23
C ASP A 15 12.44 12.94 9.35
N VAL A 16 11.84 12.27 10.33
CA VAL A 16 11.25 12.93 11.50
C VAL A 16 12.29 13.00 12.62
N VAL A 17 12.79 14.20 12.93
CA VAL A 17 13.72 14.41 14.05
C VAL A 17 12.96 14.45 15.37
N LEU A 18 13.39 13.63 16.32
CA LEU A 18 12.89 13.60 17.68
C LEU A 18 13.71 14.56 18.55
N VAL A 19 13.02 15.49 19.21
CA VAL A 19 13.63 16.50 20.09
C VAL A 19 13.23 16.24 21.54
N TRP A 20 14.21 16.16 22.42
CA TRP A 20 14.00 16.03 23.88
C TRP A 20 14.76 17.13 24.60
N GLU A 21 14.06 17.90 25.45
CA GLU A 21 14.63 19.05 26.17
C GLU A 21 15.36 20.05 25.25
N GLY A 22 14.81 20.27 24.04
CA GLY A 22 15.39 21.17 23.05
C GLY A 22 16.67 20.65 22.39
N ARG A 23 17.03 19.38 22.59
CA ARG A 23 18.14 18.70 21.92
C ARG A 23 17.63 17.65 20.94
N ASP A 24 18.18 17.65 19.74
CA ASP A 24 17.92 16.62 18.74
C ASP A 24 18.59 15.32 19.20
N VAL A 25 17.79 14.30 19.48
CA VAL A 25 18.29 13.04 20.04
C VAL A 25 18.41 11.96 18.98
N MET A 26 17.41 11.80 18.10
CA MET A 26 17.38 10.77 17.07
C MET A 26 16.51 11.21 15.89
N ALA A 27 16.62 10.53 14.75
CA ALA A 27 15.71 10.69 13.62
C ALA A 27 15.03 9.36 13.28
N VAL A 28 13.78 9.42 12.82
CA VAL A 28 13.03 8.26 12.32
C VAL A 28 12.84 8.43 10.82
N ARG A 29 13.44 7.53 10.04
CA ARG A 29 13.16 7.43 8.62
C ARG A 29 11.90 6.62 8.41
N LEU A 30 10.86 7.30 7.93
CA LEU A 30 9.62 6.65 7.56
C LEU A 30 9.82 5.96 6.20
N PRO A 31 9.33 4.72 6.03
CA PRO A 31 9.38 4.09 4.72
C PRO A 31 8.60 4.93 3.72
N GLN A 32 9.22 5.20 2.57
CA GLN A 32 8.58 5.91 1.48
C GLN A 32 7.30 5.15 1.09
N LEU A 33 6.25 5.90 0.77
CA LEU A 33 4.93 5.33 0.53
C LEU A 33 4.95 4.27 -0.61
N SER A 34 5.87 4.39 -1.57
CA SER A 34 6.13 3.38 -2.60
C SER A 34 6.79 2.11 -2.08
N GLU A 35 7.83 2.20 -1.25
CA GLU A 35 8.46 1.02 -0.62
C GLU A 35 7.45 0.30 0.29
N SER A 36 6.55 1.07 0.93
CA SER A 36 5.46 0.52 1.72
C SER A 36 4.48 -0.34 0.91
N LEU A 37 4.25 -0.01 -0.37
CA LEU A 37 3.35 -0.77 -1.24
C LEU A 37 3.95 -2.13 -1.61
N ASP A 38 5.22 -2.17 -1.99
CA ASP A 38 5.90 -3.44 -2.31
C ASP A 38 5.92 -4.37 -1.10
N HIS A 39 6.20 -3.84 0.09
CA HIS A 39 6.11 -4.61 1.34
C HIS A 39 4.71 -5.16 1.61
N VAL A 40 3.66 -4.38 1.33
CA VAL A 40 2.27 -4.83 1.45
C VAL A 40 1.98 -5.94 0.45
N LEU A 41 2.38 -5.80 -0.81
CA LEU A 41 2.19 -6.82 -1.84
C LEU A 41 2.90 -8.13 -1.47
N SER A 42 4.16 -8.07 -1.03
CA SER A 42 4.89 -9.26 -0.57
C SER A 42 4.25 -9.91 0.66
N ALA A 43 3.69 -9.12 1.59
CA ALA A 43 2.94 -9.66 2.72
C ALA A 43 1.66 -10.38 2.28
N MET A 44 0.99 -9.89 1.23
CA MET A 44 -0.18 -10.54 0.66
C MET A 44 0.21 -11.85 -0.03
N GLU A 45 1.31 -11.89 -0.79
CA GLU A 45 1.80 -13.14 -1.40
C GLU A 45 2.05 -14.23 -0.36
N ARG A 46 2.68 -13.88 0.77
CA ARG A 46 2.87 -14.82 1.88
C ARG A 46 1.55 -15.30 2.48
N THR A 47 0.53 -14.43 2.52
CA THR A 47 -0.81 -14.77 3.04
C THR A 47 -1.57 -15.71 2.10
N TYR A 48 -1.49 -15.49 0.79
CA TYR A 48 -2.13 -16.34 -0.21
C TYR A 48 -1.33 -17.62 -0.52
N GLY A 49 -0.04 -17.66 -0.17
CA GLY A 49 0.84 -18.80 -0.44
C GLY A 49 1.24 -18.94 -1.92
N SER A 50 0.99 -17.92 -2.73
CA SER A 50 1.29 -17.91 -4.16
C SER A 50 1.58 -16.50 -4.67
N PRO A 51 2.24 -16.34 -5.83
CA PRO A 51 2.33 -15.05 -6.50
C PRO A 51 0.93 -14.46 -6.75
N LEU A 52 0.78 -13.15 -6.60
CA LEU A 52 -0.52 -12.48 -6.81
C LEU A 52 -1.04 -12.61 -8.24
N SER A 53 -0.14 -12.77 -9.21
CA SER A 53 -0.45 -13.00 -10.62
C SER A 53 -1.15 -14.34 -10.88
N GLY A 54 -0.91 -15.35 -10.04
CA GLY A 54 -1.52 -16.67 -10.12
C GLY A 54 -2.91 -16.77 -9.48
N LEU A 55 -3.37 -15.71 -8.82
CA LEU A 55 -4.67 -15.70 -8.16
C LEU A 55 -5.83 -15.75 -9.15
N ASP A 56 -6.94 -16.35 -8.73
CA ASP A 56 -8.18 -16.28 -9.47
C ASP A 56 -8.74 -14.84 -9.49
N ARG A 57 -9.75 -14.60 -10.33
CA ARG A 57 -10.34 -13.27 -10.48
C ARG A 57 -10.91 -12.72 -9.16
N ARG A 58 -11.55 -13.57 -8.35
CA ARG A 58 -12.22 -13.15 -7.12
C ARG A 58 -11.19 -12.74 -6.06
N ALA A 59 -10.10 -13.50 -5.92
CA ALA A 59 -8.98 -13.19 -5.06
C ALA A 59 -8.27 -11.92 -5.53
N LYS A 60 -8.01 -11.73 -6.83
CA LYS A 60 -7.44 -10.47 -7.37
C LYS A 60 -8.31 -9.25 -7.06
N GLN A 61 -9.64 -9.37 -7.18
CA GLN A 61 -10.55 -8.31 -6.76
C GLN A 61 -10.48 -8.03 -5.25
N SER A 62 -10.33 -9.06 -4.43
CA SER A 62 -10.14 -8.91 -2.98
C SER A 62 -8.84 -8.21 -2.61
N VAL A 63 -7.76 -8.53 -3.33
CA VAL A 63 -6.47 -7.85 -3.19
C VAL A 63 -6.62 -6.36 -3.48
N VAL A 64 -7.23 -6.00 -4.63
CA VAL A 64 -7.44 -4.59 -5.01
C VAL A 64 -8.27 -3.83 -3.97
N ARG A 65 -9.34 -4.42 -3.44
CA ARG A 65 -10.13 -3.80 -2.36
C ARG A 65 -9.32 -3.51 -1.11
N THR A 66 -8.48 -4.47 -0.70
CA THR A 66 -7.63 -4.33 0.49
C THR A 66 -6.58 -3.24 0.29
N LEU A 67 -6.00 -3.17 -0.90
CA LEU A 67 -5.02 -2.15 -1.27
C LEU A 67 -5.65 -0.76 -1.34
N GLU A 68 -6.86 -0.63 -1.91
CA GLU A 68 -7.63 0.60 -1.93
C GLU A 68 -7.89 1.13 -0.50
N ALA A 69 -8.37 0.26 0.40
CA ALA A 69 -8.63 0.62 1.80
C ALA A 69 -7.36 1.04 2.56
N ARG A 70 -6.17 0.60 2.09
CA ARG A 70 -4.86 0.99 2.64
C ARG A 70 -4.25 2.21 1.94
N GLY A 71 -4.95 2.84 0.99
CA GLY A 71 -4.47 4.02 0.28
C GLY A 71 -3.40 3.73 -0.79
N ALA A 72 -3.24 2.47 -1.23
CA ALA A 72 -2.23 2.06 -2.20
C ALA A 72 -2.29 2.82 -3.53
N PHE A 73 -3.46 3.36 -3.90
CA PHE A 73 -3.65 4.08 -5.17
C PHE A 73 -3.40 5.60 -5.07
N ALA A 74 -3.17 6.13 -3.86
CA ALA A 74 -2.68 7.49 -3.67
C ALA A 74 -1.15 7.61 -3.88
N VAL A 75 -0.45 6.47 -3.90
CA VAL A 75 0.99 6.40 -4.12
C VAL A 75 1.32 6.68 -5.59
N ARG A 76 2.39 7.45 -5.83
CA ARG A 76 2.93 7.62 -7.19
C ARG A 76 3.19 6.25 -7.82
N HIS A 77 2.65 6.03 -9.01
CA HIS A 77 2.71 4.75 -9.74
C HIS A 77 1.98 3.57 -9.08
N GLY A 78 1.20 3.77 -8.02
CA GLY A 78 0.55 2.67 -7.28
C GLY A 78 -0.33 1.77 -8.16
N VAL A 79 -1.09 2.34 -9.09
CA VAL A 79 -1.91 1.56 -10.05
C VAL A 79 -1.03 0.70 -10.95
N GLU A 80 0.11 1.21 -11.40
CA GLU A 80 1.04 0.48 -12.28
C GLU A 80 1.73 -0.67 -11.52
N THR A 81 2.21 -0.42 -10.30
CA THR A 81 2.81 -1.42 -9.44
C THR A 81 1.83 -2.56 -9.13
N VAL A 82 0.59 -2.23 -8.76
CA VAL A 82 -0.45 -3.23 -8.46
C VAL A 82 -0.85 -4.02 -9.71
N ALA A 83 -0.98 -3.36 -10.86
CA ALA A 83 -1.29 -4.02 -12.13
C ALA A 83 -0.22 -5.05 -12.50
N SER A 84 1.05 -4.65 -12.38
CA SER A 84 2.21 -5.52 -12.61
C SER A 84 2.20 -6.74 -11.68
N ALA A 85 2.05 -6.53 -10.37
CA ALA A 85 2.03 -7.61 -9.39
C ALA A 85 0.88 -8.62 -9.60
N LEU A 86 -0.30 -8.13 -9.99
CA LEU A 86 -1.47 -8.97 -10.27
C LEU A 86 -1.45 -9.61 -11.67
N GLY A 87 -0.49 -9.26 -12.53
CA GLY A 87 -0.45 -9.72 -13.92
C GLY A 87 -1.69 -9.30 -14.72
N VAL A 88 -2.15 -8.06 -14.52
CA VAL A 88 -3.32 -7.50 -15.22
C VAL A 88 -3.01 -6.11 -15.77
N SER A 89 -3.87 -5.57 -16.64
CA SER A 89 -3.71 -4.19 -17.11
C SER A 89 -4.14 -3.17 -16.05
N ARG A 90 -3.62 -1.94 -16.16
CA ARG A 90 -4.10 -0.79 -15.37
C ARG A 90 -5.61 -0.59 -15.51
N PHE A 91 -6.15 -0.80 -16.72
CA PHE A 91 -7.58 -0.77 -16.98
C PHE A 91 -8.35 -1.80 -16.12
N THR A 92 -7.83 -3.02 -15.99
CA THR A 92 -8.44 -4.05 -15.14
C THR A 92 -8.41 -3.67 -13.66
N VAL A 93 -7.35 -3.01 -13.19
CA VAL A 93 -7.30 -2.50 -11.80
C VAL A 93 -8.40 -1.47 -11.56
N TYR A 94 -8.58 -0.49 -12.46
CA TYR A 94 -9.68 0.48 -12.34
C TYR A 94 -11.07 -0.19 -12.38
N ASN A 95 -11.23 -1.22 -13.21
CA ASN A 95 -12.47 -2.00 -13.22
C ASN A 95 -12.73 -2.68 -11.86
N TYR A 96 -11.71 -3.26 -11.23
CA TYR A 96 -11.85 -3.87 -9.90
C TYR A 96 -12.18 -2.84 -8.81
N ILE A 97 -11.60 -1.64 -8.86
CA ILE A 97 -11.92 -0.52 -7.96
C ILE A 97 -13.41 -0.14 -8.12
N ASN A 98 -13.86 0.09 -9.36
CA ASN A 98 -15.26 0.46 -9.61
C ASN A 98 -16.22 -0.64 -9.17
N TYR A 99 -15.92 -1.90 -9.49
CA TYR A 99 -16.72 -3.03 -9.05
C TYR A 99 -16.85 -3.09 -7.52
N ALA A 100 -15.75 -2.84 -6.79
CA ALA A 100 -15.79 -2.80 -5.33
C ALA A 100 -16.66 -1.68 -4.78
N ASN A 101 -16.59 -0.49 -5.38
CA ASN A 101 -17.35 0.68 -4.94
C ASN A 101 -18.84 0.52 -5.23
N GLU A 102 -19.20 -0.08 -6.37
CA GLU A 102 -20.58 -0.43 -6.68
C GLU A 102 -21.19 -1.44 -5.70
N GLN A 103 -20.43 -2.46 -5.27
CA GLN A 103 -20.91 -3.41 -4.27
C GLN A 103 -21.19 -2.71 -2.93
N ARG A 104 -20.26 -1.87 -2.46
CA ARG A 104 -20.46 -1.10 -1.20
C ARG A 104 -21.66 -0.16 -1.27
N ALA A 105 -21.85 0.53 -2.41
CA ALA A 105 -22.99 1.42 -2.59
C ALA A 105 -24.33 0.68 -2.54
N ARG A 106 -24.40 -0.55 -3.08
CA ARG A 106 -25.59 -1.41 -3.01
C ARG A 106 -25.85 -1.89 -1.58
N GLU A 107 -24.81 -2.25 -0.85
CA GLU A 107 -24.91 -2.65 0.56
C GLU A 107 -25.38 -1.49 1.47
N ALA A 108 -24.90 -0.26 1.22
CA ALA A 108 -25.26 0.92 2.01
C ALA A 108 -26.65 1.49 1.68
N GLY A 109 -27.15 1.30 0.46
CA GLY A 109 -28.46 1.80 0.01
C GLY A 109 -29.63 0.83 0.23
N GLY A 110 -29.36 -0.38 0.70
CA GLY A 110 -30.38 -1.42 0.96
C GLY A 110 -30.75 -1.62 2.43
N GLY A 111 -30.27 -0.75 3.33
CA GLY A 111 -30.50 -0.79 4.78
C GLY A 111 -31.55 0.20 5.27
#